data_AF-A0A932U6Y5-F1
#
_entry.id   AF-A0A932U6Y5-F1
#
_cell.length_a   1.000
_cell.length_b   1.000
_cell.length_c   1.000
_cell.angle_alpha   90.00
_cell.angle_beta   90.00
_cell.angle_gamma   90.00
#
_symmetry.space_group_name_H-M   'P 1'
#
loop_
_entity.id
_entity.type
_entity.pdbx_description
1 polymer ?
#
loop_
_entity_poly.entity_id
_entity_poly.type
_entity_poly.pdbx_seq_one_letter_code
_entity_poly.pdbx_strand_id
1 'polypeptide(L)'
;MPGQFPDPQFIAIQSRNGQVYALDSDLSRIWLLNRRGAPPGLYLSHPPLLTGLDLYLQSGPEDVRQFAVLSREGRVLRYRNGNYTGQFTPFSPAESATWPAYLVPLGDNRLAVVESEQRALLAFDANTSAAIWRGEFRLPGMRRLRSAAVISHTLYAVAGPNLYVADLRSLPGNCPPVAYDNNFYFGGERMEEALPAVALPFPGAALPWRPRSYPGARRLYRYGVHQGLDLYGLDVTGLGIGSPVRAIADGVVMRADDEYIEMTPAQYEAAIARTAYEHRTPPEMEDLFLGRQMHIAHGRGVESRYGHLDTVARGISPTTPISQGIVVGFVGVSGTSSGAYSTNGGAHLHFEIWMDGRYLGQGLNLEDTMRLWRWLFDANRENIQTPAPAETVVSSPTGNSQTAQIDEPESCLRPPDLYERVTFRGELLNERTLWMLRRAAELYTGRGDPLRVTQGSYTTAENASFGTHAGGGVVDISIRVKSNPQLILSQEEADELVMALRQADFAAWLRLPNDLTPSVPTHIHAVAIGDAELSSEARRQIDGPEGYFLGLDGVIPAYGGPHRDRHGRPVICRWMVEAGYETDIETIQRPDVGIFATDEGKALQRPFLPAIPSLPGEQ
;
A
#
# COMPACT_ATOMS: atom_id res chain seq x y z
N MET A 1 14.68 -10.93 -4.98
CA MET A 1 13.96 -11.37 -6.19
C MET A 1 14.29 -10.38 -7.29
N PRO A 2 15.11 -10.75 -8.28
CA PRO A 2 15.48 -9.82 -9.34
C PRO A 2 14.22 -9.36 -10.09
N GLY A 3 14.02 -8.04 -10.20
CA GLY A 3 12.98 -7.43 -11.05
C GLY A 3 11.56 -7.33 -10.47
N GLN A 4 11.31 -7.75 -9.23
CA GLN A 4 10.00 -7.57 -8.60
C GLN A 4 9.95 -6.23 -7.85
N PHE A 5 8.99 -5.37 -8.21
CA PHE A 5 8.71 -4.12 -7.50
C PHE A 5 7.20 -4.03 -7.17
N PRO A 6 6.83 -3.59 -5.96
CA PRO A 6 7.69 -3.36 -4.80
C PRO A 6 8.32 -4.65 -4.24
N ASP A 7 9.42 -4.50 -3.49
CA ASP A 7 10.02 -5.58 -2.70
C ASP A 7 8.96 -6.19 -1.77
N PRO A 8 8.68 -7.50 -1.86
CA PRO A 8 7.66 -8.14 -1.04
C PRO A 8 8.07 -8.15 0.44
N GLN A 9 7.12 -7.86 1.32
CA GLN A 9 7.32 -7.91 2.77
C GLN A 9 6.66 -9.18 3.31
N PHE A 10 7.45 -10.22 3.52
CA PHE A 10 6.94 -11.47 4.10
C PHE A 10 6.69 -11.31 5.60
N ILE A 11 5.43 -11.13 5.99
CA ILE A 11 5.01 -10.88 7.37
C ILE A 11 4.92 -12.19 8.17
N ALA A 12 4.44 -13.27 7.55
CA ALA A 12 4.34 -14.59 8.17
C ALA A 12 4.79 -15.68 7.20
N ILE A 13 5.47 -16.71 7.72
CA ILE A 13 5.98 -17.83 6.92
C ILE A 13 5.54 -19.14 7.56
N GLN A 14 4.96 -20.02 6.75
CA GLN A 14 4.54 -21.36 7.15
C GLN A 14 5.17 -22.39 6.24
N SER A 15 5.43 -23.59 6.74
CA SER A 15 5.96 -24.68 5.90
C SER A 15 5.26 -25.99 6.17
N ARG A 16 5.09 -26.78 5.10
CA ARG A 16 4.50 -28.10 5.18
C ARG A 16 4.98 -28.97 4.03
N ASN A 17 5.38 -30.20 4.33
CA ASN A 17 5.88 -31.18 3.35
C ASN A 17 6.96 -30.59 2.42
N GLY A 18 7.81 -29.73 2.99
CA GLY A 18 8.90 -29.09 2.26
C GLY A 18 8.53 -27.93 1.35
N GLN A 19 7.25 -27.59 1.23
CA GLN A 19 6.77 -26.34 0.64
C GLN A 19 6.74 -25.25 1.70
N VAL A 20 7.12 -24.03 1.31
CA VAL A 20 7.15 -22.86 2.20
C VAL A 20 6.24 -21.80 1.62
N TYR A 21 5.34 -21.28 2.45
CA TYR A 21 4.36 -20.27 2.11
C TYR A 21 4.66 -18.99 2.87
N ALA A 22 4.61 -17.83 2.20
CA ALA A 22 4.86 -16.54 2.82
C ALA A 22 3.70 -15.58 2.55
N LEU A 23 3.11 -15.04 3.62
CA LEU A 23 2.12 -13.98 3.56
C LEU A 23 2.82 -12.65 3.26
N ASP A 24 2.34 -11.96 2.24
CA ASP A 24 2.77 -10.63 1.84
C ASP A 24 1.56 -9.71 1.79
N SER A 25 1.44 -8.89 2.83
CA SER A 25 0.34 -7.95 2.99
C SER A 25 0.54 -6.66 2.19
N ASP A 26 1.72 -6.38 1.64
CA ASP A 26 1.89 -5.24 0.75
C ASP A 26 1.32 -5.54 -0.65
N LEU A 27 1.54 -6.77 -1.14
CA LEU A 27 1.08 -7.19 -2.46
C LEU A 27 -0.23 -7.97 -2.44
N SER A 28 -0.83 -8.17 -1.26
CA SER A 28 -2.06 -8.94 -1.06
C SER A 28 -1.98 -10.42 -1.47
N ARG A 29 -0.85 -11.05 -1.19
CA ARG A 29 -0.51 -12.38 -1.73
C ARG A 29 -0.08 -13.35 -0.66
N ILE A 30 -0.28 -14.64 -0.96
CA ILE A 30 0.53 -15.70 -0.37
C ILE A 30 1.42 -16.26 -1.47
N TRP A 31 2.71 -16.27 -1.19
CA TRP A 31 3.76 -16.76 -2.08
C TRP A 31 4.12 -18.20 -1.73
N LEU A 32 4.38 -19.03 -2.73
CA LEU A 32 5.06 -20.31 -2.60
C LEU A 32 6.56 -20.11 -2.85
N LEU A 33 7.36 -20.18 -1.79
CA LEU A 33 8.81 -20.04 -1.89
C LEU A 33 9.42 -21.34 -2.41
N ASN A 34 10.15 -21.24 -3.51
CA ASN A 34 10.80 -22.38 -4.15
C ASN A 34 12.10 -22.76 -3.44
N ARG A 35 12.40 -24.06 -3.39
CA ARG A 35 13.71 -24.54 -2.96
C ARG A 35 14.73 -24.20 -4.05
N ARG A 36 15.90 -23.66 -3.67
CA ARG A 36 17.08 -23.36 -4.53
C ARG A 36 17.01 -22.09 -5.40
N GLY A 37 16.76 -20.93 -4.78
CA GLY A 37 17.05 -19.63 -5.40
C GLY A 37 16.17 -19.22 -6.59
N ALA A 38 15.20 -20.05 -6.98
CA ALA A 38 14.18 -19.66 -7.95
C ALA A 38 13.25 -18.58 -7.35
N PRO A 39 12.72 -17.65 -8.17
CA PRO A 39 11.72 -16.68 -7.72
C PRO A 39 10.52 -17.40 -7.09
N PRO A 40 9.85 -16.81 -6.09
CA PRO A 40 8.66 -17.43 -5.51
C PRO A 40 7.52 -17.46 -6.53
N GLY A 41 6.74 -18.54 -6.50
CA GLY A 41 5.51 -18.64 -7.27
C GLY A 41 4.37 -17.95 -6.53
N LEU A 42 3.46 -17.30 -7.25
CA LEU A 42 2.19 -16.87 -6.66
C LEU A 42 1.38 -18.12 -6.29
N TYR A 43 0.97 -18.23 -5.02
CA TYR A 43 0.06 -19.30 -4.59
C TYR A 43 -1.40 -18.83 -4.63
N LEU A 44 -1.68 -17.68 -4.02
CA LEU A 44 -2.98 -17.01 -4.14
C LEU A 44 -2.85 -15.50 -3.96
N SER A 45 -3.80 -14.76 -4.51
CA SER A 45 -3.97 -13.31 -4.37
C SER A 45 -5.41 -13.02 -4.01
N HIS A 46 -5.64 -12.20 -2.99
CA HIS A 46 -7.00 -11.82 -2.55
C HIS A 46 -6.93 -10.49 -1.78
N PRO A 47 -7.65 -9.42 -2.18
CA PRO A 47 -7.50 -8.07 -1.61
C PRO A 47 -7.56 -7.97 -0.06
N PRO A 48 -8.40 -8.75 0.65
CA PRO A 48 -8.38 -8.80 2.11
C PRO A 48 -7.02 -9.16 2.74
N LEU A 49 -6.10 -9.80 2.01
CA LEU A 49 -4.74 -10.10 2.50
C LEU A 49 -3.89 -8.85 2.69
N LEU A 50 -4.28 -7.70 2.14
CA LEU A 50 -3.63 -6.40 2.43
C LEU A 50 -3.60 -6.08 3.92
N THR A 51 -4.53 -6.66 4.68
CA THR A 51 -4.65 -6.49 6.12
C THR A 51 -4.09 -7.68 6.90
N GLY A 52 -3.51 -8.67 6.21
CA GLY A 52 -2.98 -9.88 6.82
C GLY A 52 -1.81 -9.59 7.76
N LEU A 53 -1.92 -10.11 8.98
CA LEU A 53 -0.96 -9.96 10.06
C LEU A 53 -0.21 -11.26 10.34
N ASP A 54 -0.93 -12.39 10.33
CA ASP A 54 -0.35 -13.70 10.59
C ASP A 54 -1.05 -14.76 9.72
N LEU A 55 -0.36 -15.87 9.49
CA LEU A 55 -0.80 -16.97 8.65
C LEU A 55 -0.57 -18.28 9.37
N TYR A 56 -1.60 -19.14 9.38
CA TYR A 56 -1.45 -20.53 9.78
C TYR A 56 -1.86 -21.48 8.65
N LEU A 57 -1.00 -22.46 8.36
CA LEU A 57 -1.26 -23.54 7.41
C LEU A 57 -1.79 -24.76 8.17
N GLN A 58 -3.07 -25.07 7.97
CA GLN A 58 -3.77 -26.14 8.66
C GLN A 58 -3.28 -27.53 8.23
N SER A 59 -3.46 -28.49 9.14
CA SER A 59 -3.22 -29.92 8.87
C SER A 59 -4.38 -30.50 8.06
N GLY A 60 -4.14 -31.51 7.25
CA GLY A 60 -5.18 -32.09 6.38
C GLY A 60 -4.60 -33.08 5.36
N PRO A 61 -5.36 -33.53 4.36
CA PRO A 61 -4.83 -34.33 3.25
C PRO A 61 -3.63 -33.64 2.55
N GLU A 62 -2.71 -34.42 1.98
CA GLU A 62 -1.47 -33.88 1.37
C GLU A 62 -1.72 -33.02 0.12
N ASP A 63 -2.83 -33.21 -0.55
CA ASP A 63 -3.30 -32.49 -1.73
C ASP A 63 -4.11 -31.23 -1.37
N VAL A 64 -4.54 -31.11 -0.10
CA VAL A 64 -5.35 -29.98 0.36
C VAL A 64 -4.49 -28.98 1.13
N ARG A 65 -4.60 -27.71 0.77
CA ARG A 65 -3.99 -26.59 1.49
C ARG A 65 -5.08 -25.74 2.09
N GLN A 66 -5.06 -25.59 3.40
CA GLN A 66 -6.02 -24.78 4.14
C GLN A 66 -5.27 -23.72 4.93
N PHE A 67 -5.64 -22.47 4.77
CA PHE A 67 -5.02 -21.36 5.49
C PHE A 67 -6.04 -20.64 6.36
N ALA A 68 -5.60 -20.24 7.55
CA ALA A 68 -6.22 -19.21 8.35
C ALA A 68 -5.30 -17.99 8.34
N VAL A 69 -5.81 -16.82 7.95
CA VAL A 69 -5.07 -15.55 7.96
C VAL A 69 -5.75 -14.62 8.97
N LEU A 70 -4.99 -14.16 9.96
CA LEU A 70 -5.46 -13.15 10.89
C LEU A 70 -5.26 -11.78 10.26
N SER A 71 -6.31 -10.95 10.23
CA SER A 71 -6.26 -9.58 9.72
C SER A 71 -6.04 -8.57 10.84
N ARG A 72 -5.53 -7.38 10.51
CA ARG A 72 -5.34 -6.25 11.43
C ARG A 72 -6.65 -5.75 12.06
N GLU A 73 -7.79 -6.00 11.42
CA GLU A 73 -9.13 -5.71 11.96
C GLU A 73 -9.66 -6.83 12.87
N GLY A 74 -8.86 -7.86 13.13
CA GLY A 74 -9.23 -8.96 14.02
C GLY A 74 -10.13 -10.00 13.37
N ARG A 75 -10.17 -10.07 12.03
CA ARG A 75 -10.87 -11.12 11.29
C ARG A 75 -9.96 -12.30 11.04
N VAL A 76 -10.51 -13.51 11.03
CA VAL A 76 -9.81 -14.70 10.56
C VAL A 76 -10.38 -15.08 9.20
N LEU A 77 -9.59 -14.87 8.15
CA LEU A 77 -9.90 -15.22 6.77
C LEU A 77 -9.51 -16.69 6.53
N ARG A 78 -10.37 -17.44 5.83
CA ARG A 78 -10.14 -18.86 5.55
C ARG A 78 -9.98 -19.08 4.06
N TYR A 79 -9.02 -19.95 3.72
CA TYR A 79 -8.75 -20.34 2.35
C TYR A 79 -8.61 -21.84 2.24
N ARG A 80 -9.04 -22.40 1.11
CA ARG A 80 -8.86 -23.81 0.75
C ARG A 80 -8.45 -23.93 -0.72
N ASN A 81 -7.32 -24.57 -0.98
CA ASN A 81 -6.76 -24.79 -2.30
C ASN A 81 -6.71 -23.51 -3.16
N GLY A 82 -6.23 -22.42 -2.56
CA GLY A 82 -6.16 -21.11 -3.22
C GLY A 82 -7.43 -20.26 -3.16
N ASN A 83 -8.59 -20.86 -2.84
CA ASN A 83 -9.88 -20.17 -2.86
C ASN A 83 -10.27 -19.65 -1.48
N TYR A 84 -10.84 -18.45 -1.41
CA TYR A 84 -11.45 -17.92 -0.20
C TYR A 84 -12.71 -18.71 0.15
N THR A 85 -12.84 -19.14 1.41
CA THR A 85 -13.98 -19.96 1.88
C THR A 85 -14.82 -19.26 2.96
N GLY A 86 -14.44 -18.05 3.36
CA GLY A 86 -15.18 -17.23 4.31
C GLY A 86 -14.29 -16.64 5.40
N GLN A 87 -14.91 -15.88 6.29
CA GLN A 87 -14.24 -15.23 7.42
C GLN A 87 -15.13 -15.26 8.65
N PHE A 88 -14.53 -15.06 9.82
CA PHE A 88 -15.26 -14.80 11.06
C PHE A 88 -14.46 -13.82 11.93
N THR A 89 -15.11 -13.23 12.92
CA THR A 89 -14.50 -12.26 13.83
C THR A 89 -14.47 -12.83 15.25
N PRO A 90 -13.32 -13.33 15.72
CA PRO A 90 -13.12 -13.85 17.08
C PRO A 90 -13.57 -12.89 18.19
N PHE A 91 -13.20 -11.61 18.10
CA PHE A 91 -13.46 -10.62 19.12
C PHE A 91 -14.35 -9.53 18.54
N SER A 92 -15.57 -9.39 19.06
CA SER A 92 -16.43 -8.27 18.70
C SER A 92 -15.82 -6.97 19.23
N PRO A 93 -15.82 -5.88 18.45
CA PRO A 93 -15.28 -4.58 18.85
C PRO A 93 -16.14 -3.85 19.91
N ALA A 94 -17.04 -4.55 20.59
CA ALA A 94 -17.93 -3.94 21.58
C ALA A 94 -17.08 -3.50 22.79
N GLU A 95 -16.84 -2.18 22.85
CA GLU A 95 -16.21 -1.37 23.92
C GLU A 95 -14.76 -0.89 23.70
N SER A 96 -13.95 -1.51 22.83
CA SER A 96 -12.59 -1.00 22.51
C SER A 96 -12.12 -1.39 21.12
N ALA A 97 -11.17 -0.63 20.55
CA ALA A 97 -10.42 -1.08 19.39
C ALA A 97 -9.76 -2.44 19.70
N THR A 98 -9.95 -3.44 18.85
CA THR A 98 -9.29 -4.74 18.98
C THR A 98 -7.88 -4.65 18.40
N TRP A 99 -6.96 -5.40 18.98
CA TRP A 99 -5.57 -5.49 18.55
C TRP A 99 -5.08 -6.94 18.42
N PRO A 100 -5.52 -7.65 17.37
CA PRO A 100 -5.11 -9.03 17.12
C PRO A 100 -3.59 -9.12 16.99
N ALA A 101 -2.92 -10.08 17.61
CA ALA A 101 -1.46 -10.21 17.55
C ALA A 101 -1.00 -11.40 16.70
N TYR A 102 -1.45 -12.62 17.06
CA TYR A 102 -0.95 -13.87 16.50
C TYR A 102 -2.02 -14.95 16.45
N LEU A 103 -1.82 -15.92 15.56
CA LEU A 103 -2.49 -17.21 15.58
C LEU A 103 -1.63 -18.23 16.32
N VAL A 104 -2.25 -18.96 17.26
CA VAL A 104 -1.58 -19.98 18.06
C VAL A 104 -2.16 -21.35 17.72
N PRO A 105 -1.35 -22.30 17.23
CA PRO A 105 -1.81 -23.67 17.05
C PRO A 105 -2.05 -24.37 18.39
N LEU A 106 -3.20 -25.03 18.51
CA LEU A 106 -3.57 -25.85 19.68
C LEU A 106 -3.61 -27.35 19.36
N GLY A 107 -3.30 -27.74 18.12
CA GLY A 107 -3.40 -29.12 17.64
C GLY A 107 -4.79 -29.46 17.08
N ASP A 108 -4.87 -30.51 16.25
CA ASP A 108 -6.11 -31.01 15.63
C ASP A 108 -6.92 -29.93 14.89
N ASN A 109 -6.24 -29.03 14.17
CA ASN A 109 -6.84 -27.87 13.51
C ASN A 109 -7.64 -26.93 14.43
N ARG A 110 -7.31 -26.91 15.72
CA ARG A 110 -7.75 -25.88 16.66
C ARG A 110 -6.71 -24.78 16.71
N LEU A 111 -7.18 -23.53 16.70
CA LEU A 111 -6.36 -22.33 16.74
C LEU A 111 -6.83 -21.43 17.87
N ALA A 112 -5.95 -20.57 18.38
CA ALA A 112 -6.35 -19.43 19.18
C ALA A 112 -5.90 -18.12 18.55
N VAL A 113 -6.75 -17.11 18.62
CA VAL A 113 -6.36 -15.72 18.32
C VAL A 113 -5.90 -15.07 19.61
N VAL A 114 -4.70 -14.50 19.59
CA VAL A 114 -4.18 -13.63 20.65
C VAL A 114 -4.65 -12.21 20.40
N GLU A 115 -5.28 -11.59 21.39
CA GLU A 115 -5.76 -10.21 21.32
C GLU A 115 -5.04 -9.37 22.40
N SER A 116 -4.32 -8.35 21.95
CA SER A 116 -3.32 -7.63 22.75
C SER A 116 -3.94 -6.70 23.77
N GLU A 117 -5.04 -6.02 23.42
CA GLU A 117 -5.66 -4.97 24.23
C GLU A 117 -6.54 -5.54 25.34
N GLN A 118 -7.28 -6.61 25.09
CA GLN A 118 -8.08 -7.27 26.12
C GLN A 118 -7.25 -8.29 26.91
N ARG A 119 -5.97 -8.48 26.56
CA ARG A 119 -5.08 -9.52 27.13
C ARG A 119 -5.79 -10.86 27.09
N ALA A 120 -6.30 -11.22 25.91
CA ALA A 120 -7.22 -12.34 25.77
C ALA A 120 -6.75 -13.32 24.69
N LEU A 121 -7.18 -14.57 24.86
CA LEU A 121 -7.12 -15.61 23.85
C LEU A 121 -8.52 -16.13 23.57
N LEU A 122 -8.85 -16.31 22.30
CA LEU A 122 -10.04 -17.06 21.89
C LEU A 122 -9.60 -18.28 21.10
N ALA A 123 -9.81 -19.47 21.65
CA ALA A 123 -9.65 -20.71 20.93
C ALA A 123 -10.90 -21.02 20.09
N PHE A 124 -10.68 -21.50 18.87
CA PHE A 124 -11.71 -21.86 17.92
C PHE A 124 -11.29 -23.07 17.08
N ASP A 125 -12.28 -23.77 16.52
CA ASP A 125 -12.05 -24.81 15.53
C ASP A 125 -11.86 -24.17 14.14
N ALA A 126 -10.73 -24.41 13.48
CA ALA A 126 -10.39 -23.70 12.25
C ALA A 126 -11.22 -24.12 11.03
N ASN A 127 -11.91 -25.27 11.10
CA ASN A 127 -12.78 -25.75 10.02
C ASN A 127 -14.18 -25.15 10.12
N THR A 128 -14.73 -25.09 11.33
CA THR A 128 -16.11 -24.67 11.60
C THR A 128 -16.23 -23.23 12.07
N SER A 129 -15.13 -22.61 12.51
CA SER A 129 -15.08 -21.31 13.18
C SER A 129 -15.82 -21.27 14.53
N ALA A 130 -16.20 -22.44 15.07
CA ALA A 130 -16.86 -22.52 16.36
C ALA A 130 -15.87 -22.15 17.48
N ALA A 131 -16.25 -21.21 18.34
CA ALA A 131 -15.49 -20.90 19.55
C ALA A 131 -15.47 -22.12 20.48
N ILE A 132 -14.31 -22.41 21.05
CA ILE A 132 -14.08 -23.53 21.97
C ILE A 132 -14.00 -23.00 23.40
N TRP A 133 -13.11 -22.04 23.64
CA TRP A 133 -12.97 -21.36 24.93
C TRP A 133 -12.39 -19.96 24.74
N ARG A 134 -12.62 -19.09 25.73
CA ARG A 134 -11.99 -17.76 25.84
C ARG A 134 -11.28 -17.66 27.18
N GLY A 135 -10.05 -17.17 27.16
CA GLY A 135 -9.27 -16.85 28.35
C GLY A 135 -8.89 -15.38 28.36
N GLU A 136 -8.87 -14.77 29.53
CA GLU A 136 -8.44 -13.38 29.75
C GLU A 136 -7.43 -13.34 30.89
N PHE A 137 -6.33 -12.62 30.72
CA PHE A 137 -5.34 -12.45 31.78
C PHE A 137 -5.65 -11.21 32.62
N ARG A 138 -6.18 -11.41 33.82
CA ARG A 138 -6.48 -10.33 34.78
C ARG A 138 -5.39 -10.21 35.85
N LEU A 139 -4.22 -9.76 35.44
CA LEU A 139 -3.08 -9.50 36.33
C LEU A 139 -2.84 -7.98 36.44
N PRO A 140 -2.84 -7.39 37.66
CA PRO A 140 -2.59 -5.95 37.83
C PRO A 140 -1.25 -5.53 37.21
N GLY A 141 -1.26 -4.44 36.43
CA GLY A 141 -0.08 -3.92 35.74
C GLY A 141 0.39 -4.77 34.56
N MET A 142 -0.37 -5.78 34.13
CA MET A 142 -0.02 -6.56 32.95
C MET A 142 -0.04 -5.68 31.70
N ARG A 143 1.10 -5.65 31.00
CA ARG A 143 1.25 -4.97 29.72
C ARG A 143 0.49 -5.71 28.61
N ARG A 144 0.36 -5.09 27.44
CA ARG A 144 -0.29 -5.69 26.27
C ARG A 144 0.32 -7.05 25.95
N LEU A 145 -0.58 -8.00 25.64
CA LEU A 145 -0.19 -9.35 25.25
C LEU A 145 0.44 -9.31 23.86
N ARG A 146 1.64 -9.88 23.71
CA ARG A 146 2.38 -9.87 22.45
C ARG A 146 2.30 -11.19 21.72
N SER A 147 2.36 -12.31 22.42
CA SER A 147 2.29 -13.63 21.82
C SER A 147 1.93 -14.68 22.87
N ALA A 148 1.54 -15.85 22.42
CA ALA A 148 1.31 -17.00 23.27
C ALA A 148 1.64 -18.30 22.55
N ALA A 149 1.87 -19.35 23.33
CA ALA A 149 2.04 -20.72 22.86
C ALA A 149 1.38 -21.67 23.85
N VAL A 150 0.80 -22.77 23.34
CA VAL A 150 0.23 -23.82 24.19
C VAL A 150 0.95 -25.12 23.89
N ILE A 151 1.47 -25.76 24.93
CA ILE A 151 2.11 -27.07 24.85
C ILE A 151 1.39 -27.99 25.81
N SER A 152 0.72 -29.02 25.27
CA SER A 152 -0.17 -29.91 26.01
C SER A 152 -1.27 -29.14 26.75
N HIS A 153 -1.08 -28.86 28.05
CA HIS A 153 -2.02 -28.10 28.87
C HIS A 153 -1.41 -26.81 29.42
N THR A 154 -0.15 -26.50 29.10
CA THR A 154 0.54 -25.33 29.61
C THR A 154 0.48 -24.20 28.58
N LEU A 155 -0.13 -23.09 28.97
CA LEU A 155 -0.13 -21.82 28.25
C LEU A 155 1.09 -20.99 28.67
N TYR A 156 1.87 -20.60 27.69
CA TYR A 156 2.94 -19.62 27.80
C TYR A 156 2.48 -18.34 27.12
N ALA A 157 2.54 -17.20 27.80
CA ALA A 157 2.12 -15.92 27.26
C ALA A 157 3.18 -14.86 27.52
N VAL A 158 3.53 -14.09 26.49
CA VAL A 158 4.48 -12.98 26.62
C VAL A 158 3.71 -11.68 26.62
N ALA A 159 3.78 -10.91 27.69
CA ALA A 159 3.16 -9.59 27.76
C ALA A 159 4.15 -8.57 28.33
N GLY A 160 4.47 -7.54 27.56
CA GLY A 160 5.63 -6.70 27.82
C GLY A 160 6.92 -7.53 27.98
N PRO A 161 7.76 -7.27 28.99
CA PRO A 161 8.99 -8.03 29.23
C PRO A 161 8.78 -9.37 29.95
N ASN A 162 7.54 -9.70 30.37
CA ASN A 162 7.27 -10.83 31.24
C ASN A 162 6.75 -12.05 30.46
N LEU A 163 7.19 -13.23 30.90
CA LEU A 163 6.63 -14.52 30.50
C LEU A 163 5.69 -15.02 31.61
N TYR A 164 4.43 -15.24 31.26
CA TYR A 164 3.41 -15.81 32.10
C TYR A 164 3.22 -17.28 31.73
N VAL A 165 3.04 -18.13 32.74
CA VAL A 165 2.85 -19.57 32.58
C VAL A 165 1.62 -19.99 33.36
N ALA A 166 0.69 -20.68 32.71
CA ALA A 166 -0.54 -21.16 33.33
C ALA A 166 -0.88 -22.58 32.85
N ASP A 167 -1.39 -23.43 33.74
CA ASP A 167 -1.98 -24.72 33.35
C ASP A 167 -3.47 -24.52 33.08
N LEU A 168 -3.87 -24.72 31.83
CA LEU A 168 -5.23 -24.55 31.31
C LEU A 168 -6.25 -25.44 32.03
N ARG A 169 -5.83 -26.52 32.69
CA ARG A 169 -6.71 -27.40 33.48
C ARG A 169 -7.05 -26.84 34.86
N SER A 170 -6.29 -25.86 35.32
CA SER A 170 -6.35 -25.33 36.69
C SER A 170 -6.70 -23.84 36.75
N LEU A 171 -7.27 -23.31 35.66
CA LEU A 171 -7.59 -21.88 35.59
C LEU A 171 -8.72 -21.51 36.54
N PRO A 172 -8.54 -20.50 37.40
CA PRO A 172 -9.62 -19.99 38.24
C PRO A 172 -10.69 -19.32 37.35
N GLY A 173 -11.96 -19.64 37.59
CA GLY A 173 -13.07 -18.86 37.08
C GLY A 173 -13.26 -17.57 37.90
N ASN A 174 -13.80 -16.51 37.27
CA ASN A 174 -14.27 -15.29 37.94
C ASN A 174 -13.21 -14.44 38.66
N CYS A 175 -12.17 -14.00 37.95
CA CYS A 175 -11.24 -12.99 38.46
C CYS A 175 -11.86 -11.57 38.43
N PRO A 176 -11.66 -10.71 39.44
CA PRO A 176 -12.12 -9.32 39.39
C PRO A 176 -11.41 -8.54 38.26
N PRO A 177 -12.00 -7.46 37.74
CA PRO A 177 -11.31 -6.54 36.84
C PRO A 177 -10.05 -5.96 37.50
N VAL A 178 -9.01 -5.73 36.70
CA VAL A 178 -7.74 -5.17 37.16
C VAL A 178 -7.33 -3.99 36.29
N ALA A 179 -6.51 -3.09 36.84
CA ALA A 179 -5.87 -2.05 36.05
C ALA A 179 -4.69 -2.66 35.26
N TYR A 180 -4.74 -2.57 33.93
CA TYR A 180 -3.64 -2.94 33.05
C TYR A 180 -2.63 -1.80 32.88
N ASP A 181 -1.40 -2.14 32.47
CA ASP A 181 -0.44 -1.16 31.98
C ASP A 181 -0.65 -0.99 30.46
N ASN A 182 -1.30 0.13 30.09
CA ASN A 182 -1.63 0.50 28.71
C ASN A 182 -0.64 1.47 28.07
N ASN A 183 0.47 1.78 28.75
CA ASN A 183 1.48 2.69 28.21
C ASN A 183 2.25 2.04 27.05
N PHE A 184 2.81 2.88 26.18
CA PHE A 184 3.74 2.41 25.16
C PHE A 184 5.18 2.52 25.64
N TYR A 185 6.00 1.56 25.25
CA TYR A 185 7.40 1.49 25.66
C TYR A 185 8.31 1.30 24.45
N PHE A 186 9.44 2.00 24.43
CA PHE A 186 10.53 1.79 23.47
C PHE A 186 11.85 1.95 24.21
N GLY A 187 12.81 1.04 23.97
CA GLY A 187 14.09 1.06 24.69
C GLY A 187 14.00 0.85 26.21
N GLY A 188 12.82 0.52 26.75
CA GLY A 188 12.56 0.43 28.20
C GLY A 188 11.89 1.67 28.79
N GLU A 189 11.88 2.78 28.05
CA GLU A 189 11.31 4.07 28.46
C GLU A 189 9.81 4.15 28.12
N ARG A 190 9.06 4.89 28.95
CA ARG A 190 7.66 5.23 28.67
C ARG A 190 7.60 6.32 27.61
N MET A 191 6.91 6.04 26.52
CA MET A 191 6.91 6.90 25.35
C MET A 191 6.23 8.25 25.60
N GLU A 192 5.21 8.27 26.46
CA GLU A 192 4.50 9.47 26.90
C GLU A 192 5.41 10.47 27.63
N GLU A 193 6.44 9.96 28.31
CA GLU A 193 7.38 10.76 29.10
C GLU A 193 8.62 11.14 28.27
N ALA A 194 9.02 10.24 27.37
CA ALA A 194 10.24 10.36 26.60
C ALA A 194 10.09 11.23 25.33
N LEU A 195 8.93 11.20 24.66
CA LEU A 195 8.70 11.99 23.45
C LEU A 195 7.95 13.30 23.73
N PRO A 196 8.28 14.40 23.01
CA PRO A 196 7.43 15.57 22.97
C PRO A 196 6.10 15.26 22.27
N ALA A 197 5.13 16.18 22.36
CA ALA A 197 3.97 16.16 21.48
C ALA A 197 4.44 16.32 20.02
N VAL A 198 3.99 15.42 19.15
CA VAL A 198 4.39 15.41 17.73
C VAL A 198 3.18 15.49 16.82
N ALA A 199 3.38 16.07 15.65
CA ALA A 199 2.42 16.10 14.55
C ALA A 199 3.06 15.49 13.29
N LEU A 200 2.24 14.93 12.39
CA LEU A 200 2.76 14.49 11.09
C LEU A 200 3.33 15.68 10.32
N PRO A 201 4.37 15.46 9.47
CA PRO A 201 5.08 16.53 8.78
C PRO A 201 4.27 17.22 7.66
N PHE A 202 3.02 16.82 7.44
CA PHE A 202 2.07 17.48 6.56
C PHE A 202 0.70 17.62 7.24
N PRO A 203 0.01 18.77 7.09
CA PRO A 203 -1.36 18.90 7.55
C PRO A 203 -2.27 17.88 6.85
N GLY A 204 -3.10 17.18 7.62
CA GLY A 204 -4.06 16.21 7.08
C GLY A 204 -3.45 14.89 6.60
N ALA A 205 -2.15 14.66 6.80
CA ALA A 205 -1.52 13.39 6.47
C ALA A 205 -2.18 12.21 7.19
N ALA A 206 -2.31 11.09 6.50
CA ALA A 206 -2.64 9.82 7.09
C ALA A 206 -1.38 8.96 7.25
N LEU A 207 -1.41 8.05 8.21
CA LEU A 207 -0.38 7.02 8.30
C LEU A 207 -0.58 5.98 7.18
N PRO A 208 0.48 5.55 6.47
CA PRO A 208 0.37 4.55 5.43
C PRO A 208 -0.27 3.25 5.92
N TRP A 209 -1.08 2.61 5.10
CA TRP A 209 -1.64 1.29 5.42
C TRP A 209 -0.64 0.15 5.13
N ARG A 210 0.39 0.43 4.32
CA ARG A 210 1.33 -0.54 3.77
C ARG A 210 2.57 -0.74 4.66
N PRO A 211 2.84 -1.96 5.15
CA PRO A 211 4.00 -2.22 5.99
C PRO A 211 5.36 -1.77 5.41
N ARG A 212 5.61 -1.87 4.09
CA ARG A 212 6.89 -1.42 3.49
C ARG A 212 7.28 0.03 3.76
N SER A 213 6.32 0.87 4.16
CA SER A 213 6.54 2.29 4.43
C SER A 213 6.95 2.57 5.87
N TYR A 214 7.04 1.58 6.76
CA TYR A 214 7.36 1.78 8.18
C TYR A 214 8.79 1.38 8.54
N PRO A 215 9.30 1.85 9.70
CA PRO A 215 10.59 1.39 10.21
C PRO A 215 10.60 -0.11 10.48
N GLY A 216 11.71 -0.76 10.20
CA GLY A 216 11.85 -2.22 10.29
C GLY A 216 11.50 -2.97 9.00
N ALA A 217 10.90 -2.31 8.01
CA ALA A 217 10.66 -2.91 6.70
C ALA A 217 11.98 -3.25 5.99
N ARG A 218 12.01 -4.34 5.22
CA ARG A 218 13.21 -4.77 4.51
C ARG A 218 13.42 -3.97 3.24
N ARG A 219 14.68 -3.58 2.96
CA ARG A 219 15.11 -3.00 1.69
C ARG A 219 16.04 -3.98 0.98
N LEU A 220 15.46 -4.97 0.30
CA LEU A 220 16.21 -6.09 -0.28
C LEU A 220 17.21 -5.63 -1.33
N TYR A 221 16.84 -4.61 -2.12
CA TYR A 221 17.71 -4.06 -3.16
C TYR A 221 19.03 -3.45 -2.63
N ARG A 222 19.08 -3.03 -1.36
CA ARG A 222 20.28 -2.46 -0.70
C ARG A 222 20.74 -3.23 0.53
N TYR A 223 20.23 -4.45 0.74
CA TYR A 223 20.53 -5.28 1.92
C TYR A 223 20.31 -4.54 3.26
N GLY A 224 19.31 -3.67 3.30
CA GLY A 224 19.08 -2.73 4.39
C GLY A 224 17.77 -2.95 5.13
N VAL A 225 17.59 -2.13 6.17
CA VAL A 225 16.33 -1.99 6.90
C VAL A 225 15.90 -0.54 6.77
N HIS A 226 14.62 -0.33 6.54
CA HIS A 226 14.02 0.98 6.51
C HIS A 226 13.99 1.58 7.92
N GLN A 227 14.54 2.78 8.12
CA GLN A 227 14.71 3.38 9.45
C GLN A 227 13.64 4.44 9.75
N GLY A 228 12.81 4.80 8.77
CA GLY A 228 11.81 5.86 8.87
C GLY A 228 10.42 5.46 8.37
N LEU A 229 9.56 6.46 8.27
CA LEU A 229 8.26 6.40 7.63
C LEU A 229 8.34 7.09 6.26
N ASP A 230 7.88 6.40 5.21
CA ASP A 230 7.73 6.99 3.89
C ASP A 230 6.30 7.46 3.66
N LEU A 231 6.14 8.76 3.43
CA LEU A 231 4.87 9.38 3.04
C LEU A 231 4.89 9.75 1.55
N TYR A 232 3.97 9.15 0.80
CA TYR A 232 3.77 9.39 -0.63
C TYR A 232 2.45 10.16 -0.85
N GLY A 233 2.14 10.46 -2.12
CA GLY A 233 0.86 11.08 -2.51
C GLY A 233 -0.40 10.34 -2.04
N LEU A 234 -0.31 9.02 -1.83
CA LEU A 234 -1.40 8.19 -1.29
C LEU A 234 -1.69 8.43 0.20
N ASP A 235 -0.72 9.01 0.94
CA ASP A 235 -0.85 9.27 2.38
C ASP A 235 -1.00 10.77 2.67
N VAL A 236 -0.62 11.60 1.68
CA VAL A 236 -0.64 13.05 1.75
C VAL A 236 -1.16 13.57 0.42
N THR A 237 -2.42 14.02 0.42
CA THR A 237 -3.09 14.54 -0.77
C THR A 237 -2.26 15.65 -1.43
N GLY A 238 -2.02 15.52 -2.73
CA GLY A 238 -1.26 16.49 -3.51
C GLY A 238 0.25 16.50 -3.27
N LEU A 239 0.82 15.53 -2.53
CA LEU A 239 2.26 15.45 -2.32
C LEU A 239 2.99 15.14 -3.64
N GLY A 240 3.98 15.99 -3.93
CA GLY A 240 4.95 15.85 -5.01
C GLY A 240 6.23 16.63 -4.71
N ILE A 241 7.17 16.65 -5.67
CA ILE A 241 8.40 17.44 -5.53
C ILE A 241 8.06 18.91 -5.24
N GLY A 242 8.75 19.51 -4.27
CA GLY A 242 8.49 20.87 -3.83
C GLY A 242 7.39 21.01 -2.76
N SER A 243 6.76 19.90 -2.32
CA SER A 243 5.76 19.97 -1.24
C SER A 243 6.40 20.35 0.09
N PRO A 244 5.83 21.29 0.85
CA PRO A 244 6.45 21.80 2.08
C PRO A 244 6.40 20.75 3.21
N VAL A 245 7.57 20.39 3.72
CA VAL A 245 7.77 19.48 4.86
C VAL A 245 7.84 20.28 6.14
N ARG A 246 7.02 19.94 7.14
CA ARG A 246 6.94 20.65 8.42
C ARG A 246 7.65 19.91 9.55
N ALA A 247 8.22 20.67 10.48
CA ALA A 247 8.80 20.15 11.71
C ALA A 247 7.72 19.42 12.53
N ILE A 248 8.04 18.22 13.02
CA ILE A 248 7.08 17.39 13.77
C ILE A 248 6.90 17.87 15.21
N ALA A 249 7.86 18.61 15.76
CA ALA A 249 7.88 19.15 17.11
C ALA A 249 8.86 20.33 17.20
N ASP A 250 8.80 21.08 18.30
CA ASP A 250 9.79 22.11 18.64
C ASP A 250 11.18 21.50 18.81
N GLY A 251 12.23 22.22 18.42
CA GLY A 251 13.59 21.71 18.54
C GLY A 251 14.66 22.68 18.05
N VAL A 252 15.88 22.15 17.88
CA VAL A 252 17.05 22.87 17.38
C VAL A 252 17.65 22.07 16.23
N VAL A 253 17.95 22.75 15.11
CA VAL A 253 18.56 22.10 13.95
C VAL A 253 19.95 21.59 14.27
N MET A 254 20.19 20.32 13.96
CA MET A 254 21.48 19.65 14.09
C MET A 254 22.22 19.59 12.76
N ARG A 255 21.49 19.40 11.66
CA ARG A 255 22.01 19.30 10.29
C ARG A 255 20.99 19.88 9.31
N ALA A 256 21.47 20.63 8.32
CA ALA A 256 20.69 21.10 7.19
C ALA A 256 21.59 21.09 5.95
N ASP A 257 21.30 20.24 4.98
CA ASP A 257 22.15 20.05 3.80
C ASP A 257 21.76 21.00 2.66
N ASP A 258 22.18 22.25 2.74
CA ASP A 258 21.96 23.25 1.68
C ASP A 258 22.92 23.07 0.47
N GLU A 259 24.09 22.49 0.70
CA GLU A 259 25.11 22.22 -0.32
C GLU A 259 25.15 20.75 -0.81
N TYR A 260 24.09 19.97 -0.59
CA TYR A 260 24.04 18.57 -1.05
C TYR A 260 24.24 18.45 -2.57
N ILE A 261 25.13 17.54 -2.98
CA ILE A 261 25.38 17.16 -4.37
C ILE A 261 24.88 15.73 -4.57
N GLU A 262 24.04 15.55 -5.58
CA GLU A 262 23.46 14.25 -5.90
C GLU A 262 24.53 13.26 -6.39
N MET A 263 24.34 11.98 -6.03
CA MET A 263 25.16 10.90 -6.60
C MET A 263 24.97 10.84 -8.11
N THR A 264 26.07 10.75 -8.85
CA THR A 264 26.00 10.32 -10.26
C THR A 264 25.49 8.88 -10.34
N PRO A 265 24.95 8.43 -11.49
CA PRO A 265 24.58 7.04 -11.69
C PRO A 265 25.69 6.04 -11.33
N ALA A 266 26.94 6.34 -11.68
CA ALA A 266 28.08 5.48 -11.37
C ALA A 266 28.36 5.39 -9.85
N GLN A 267 28.20 6.49 -9.11
CA GLN A 267 28.34 6.49 -7.65
C GLN A 267 27.20 5.73 -6.98
N TYR A 268 25.96 5.90 -7.46
CA TYR A 268 24.81 5.17 -6.96
C TYR A 268 24.96 3.65 -7.15
N GLU A 269 25.33 3.22 -8.36
CA GLU A 269 25.58 1.80 -8.64
C GLU A 269 26.74 1.23 -7.81
N ALA A 270 27.80 2.01 -7.57
CA ALA A 270 28.90 1.61 -6.69
C ALA A 270 28.45 1.46 -5.23
N ALA A 271 27.58 2.36 -4.74
CA ALA A 271 27.00 2.26 -3.41
C ALA A 271 26.12 1.00 -3.27
N ILE A 272 25.25 0.73 -4.25
CA ILE A 272 24.43 -0.49 -4.29
C ILE A 272 25.32 -1.74 -4.33
N ALA A 273 26.33 -1.78 -5.20
CA ALA A 273 27.27 -2.88 -5.29
C ALA A 273 28.00 -3.13 -3.96
N ARG A 274 28.38 -2.07 -3.24
CA ARG A 274 28.98 -2.17 -1.92
C ARG A 274 28.02 -2.80 -0.91
N THR A 275 26.75 -2.40 -0.89
CA THR A 275 25.77 -3.03 0.02
C THR A 275 25.57 -4.51 -0.27
N ALA A 276 25.59 -4.89 -1.55
CA ALA A 276 25.49 -6.27 -1.96
C ALA A 276 26.72 -7.08 -1.56
N TYR A 277 27.92 -6.51 -1.70
CA TYR A 277 29.17 -7.13 -1.29
C TYR A 277 29.25 -7.34 0.24
N GLU A 278 28.83 -6.36 1.03
CA GLU A 278 28.87 -6.45 2.50
C GLU A 278 27.65 -7.20 3.09
N HIS A 279 26.64 -7.55 2.28
CA HIS A 279 25.36 -8.12 2.71
C HIS A 279 24.66 -7.31 3.81
N ARG A 280 24.86 -5.98 3.81
CA ARG A 280 24.24 -5.01 4.71
C ARG A 280 24.28 -3.63 4.05
N THR A 281 23.53 -2.66 4.57
CA THR A 281 23.77 -1.24 4.28
C THR A 281 24.67 -0.63 5.36
N PRO A 282 25.94 -0.29 5.06
CA PRO A 282 26.78 0.47 5.99
C PRO A 282 26.21 1.86 6.28
N PRO A 283 26.44 2.45 7.47
CA PRO A 283 25.92 3.78 7.82
C PRO A 283 26.23 4.87 6.79
N GLU A 284 27.43 4.86 6.22
CA GLU A 284 27.84 5.81 5.18
C GLU A 284 27.07 5.63 3.86
N MET A 285 26.61 4.42 3.54
CA MET A 285 25.76 4.19 2.37
C MET A 285 24.32 4.60 2.68
N GLU A 286 23.83 4.33 3.89
CA GLU A 286 22.50 4.77 4.32
C GLU A 286 22.40 6.31 4.26
N ASP A 287 23.41 7.03 4.74
CA ASP A 287 23.46 8.50 4.65
C ASP A 287 23.41 9.01 3.20
N LEU A 288 24.16 8.38 2.29
CA LEU A 288 24.08 8.68 0.86
C LEU A 288 22.68 8.40 0.29
N PHE A 289 22.06 7.28 0.66
CA PHE A 289 20.73 6.93 0.17
C PHE A 289 19.64 7.85 0.71
N LEU A 290 19.79 8.44 1.90
CA LEU A 290 18.89 9.47 2.42
C LEU A 290 18.98 10.79 1.63
N GLY A 291 20.07 11.03 0.92
CA GLY A 291 20.28 12.20 0.08
C GLY A 291 20.38 13.49 0.89
N ARG A 292 19.74 14.55 0.42
CA ARG A 292 19.65 15.83 1.12
C ARG A 292 18.78 15.69 2.37
N GLN A 293 19.32 16.11 3.50
CA GLN A 293 18.69 15.90 4.79
C GLN A 293 18.52 17.18 5.63
N MET A 294 17.56 17.12 6.54
CA MET A 294 17.38 18.04 7.67
C MET A 294 17.24 17.22 8.95
N HIS A 295 18.00 17.52 10.00
CA HIS A 295 17.92 16.84 11.30
C HIS A 295 17.62 17.85 12.40
N ILE A 296 16.67 17.52 13.29
CA ILE A 296 16.22 18.41 14.38
C ILE A 296 16.27 17.64 15.70
N ALA A 297 16.99 18.18 16.68
CA ALA A 297 16.97 17.66 18.05
C ALA A 297 15.81 18.28 18.84
N HIS A 298 15.03 17.44 19.51
CA HIS A 298 13.85 17.84 20.29
C HIS A 298 14.09 17.78 21.81
N GLY A 299 15.33 17.51 22.23
CA GLY A 299 15.70 17.28 23.62
C GLY A 299 15.52 15.83 24.06
N ARG A 300 16.05 15.48 25.24
CA ARG A 300 15.94 14.13 25.85
C ARG A 300 16.40 12.99 24.91
N GLY A 301 17.43 13.23 24.09
CA GLY A 301 17.93 12.23 23.15
C GLY A 301 17.01 11.96 21.96
N VAL A 302 15.95 12.75 21.78
CA VAL A 302 15.00 12.65 20.66
C VAL A 302 15.46 13.51 19.48
N GLU A 303 15.45 12.92 18.29
CA GLU A 303 15.82 13.56 17.03
C GLU A 303 14.82 13.18 15.94
N SER A 304 14.45 14.12 15.07
CA SER A 304 13.78 13.80 13.80
C SER A 304 14.70 14.05 12.63
N ARG A 305 14.62 13.19 11.61
CA ARG A 305 15.38 13.32 10.36
C ARG A 305 14.44 13.34 9.19
N TYR A 306 14.67 14.22 8.23
CA TYR A 306 13.90 14.38 7.02
C TYR A 306 14.84 14.15 5.84
N GLY A 307 14.59 13.11 5.06
CA GLY A 307 15.40 12.70 3.91
C GLY A 307 14.70 12.89 2.58
N HIS A 308 15.45 12.63 1.52
CA HIS A 308 15.06 12.78 0.11
C HIS A 308 14.63 14.20 -0.26
N LEU A 309 15.08 15.23 0.47
CA LEU A 309 14.61 16.60 0.25
C LEU A 309 15.10 17.18 -1.09
N ASP A 310 14.23 17.90 -1.79
CA ASP A 310 14.65 18.69 -2.95
C ASP A 310 15.43 19.93 -2.52
N THR A 311 14.99 20.56 -1.43
CA THR A 311 15.66 21.73 -0.84
C THR A 311 15.40 21.80 0.66
N VAL A 312 16.37 22.33 1.41
CA VAL A 312 16.13 22.78 2.79
C VAL A 312 15.59 24.21 2.78
N ALA A 313 14.73 24.56 3.72
CA ALA A 313 14.13 25.89 3.76
C ALA A 313 15.19 26.98 4.03
N ARG A 314 15.04 28.14 3.38
CA ARG A 314 16.02 29.24 3.48
C ARG A 314 16.12 29.78 4.90
N GLY A 315 17.34 30.15 5.30
CA GLY A 315 17.60 30.76 6.60
C GLY A 315 17.58 29.76 7.76
N ILE A 316 17.52 28.46 7.47
CA ILE A 316 17.68 27.40 8.45
C ILE A 316 19.09 26.83 8.32
N SER A 317 19.85 26.89 9.41
CA SER A 317 21.19 26.32 9.53
C SER A 317 21.33 25.63 10.89
N PRO A 318 22.38 24.80 11.10
CA PRO A 318 22.65 24.22 12.42
C PRO A 318 22.58 25.27 13.53
N THR A 319 22.04 24.87 14.69
CA THR A 319 21.72 25.71 15.87
C THR A 319 20.49 26.60 15.76
N THR A 320 19.81 26.65 14.60
CA THR A 320 18.56 27.40 14.46
C THR A 320 17.45 26.77 15.30
N PRO A 321 16.76 27.53 16.17
CA PRO A 321 15.57 27.05 16.87
C PRO A 321 14.38 26.94 15.90
N ILE A 322 13.63 25.85 16.00
CA ILE A 322 12.48 25.53 15.15
C ILE A 322 11.27 25.28 16.02
N SER A 323 10.12 25.85 15.63
CA SER A 323 8.82 25.52 16.21
C SER A 323 8.11 24.45 15.38
N GLN A 324 7.32 23.60 16.03
CA GLN A 324 6.45 22.61 15.40
C GLN A 324 5.62 23.25 14.29
N GLY A 325 5.46 22.54 13.17
CA GLY A 325 4.64 22.99 12.05
C GLY A 325 5.31 23.99 11.11
N ILE A 326 6.47 24.56 11.45
CA ILE A 326 7.23 25.41 10.52
C ILE A 326 7.80 24.55 9.37
N VAL A 327 7.82 25.11 8.17
CA VAL A 327 8.40 24.46 6.98
C VAL A 327 9.92 24.42 7.12
N VAL A 328 10.50 23.23 7.05
CA VAL A 328 11.95 22.99 7.22
C VAL A 328 12.64 22.53 5.94
N GLY A 329 11.87 22.09 4.95
CA GLY A 329 12.36 21.69 3.65
C GLY A 329 11.22 21.35 2.71
N PHE A 330 11.58 20.82 1.55
CA PHE A 330 10.63 20.49 0.50
C PHE A 330 10.89 19.09 -0.03
N VAL A 331 9.81 18.33 -0.26
CA VAL A 331 9.85 16.96 -0.79
C VAL A 331 10.65 16.90 -2.08
N GLY A 332 11.45 15.86 -2.25
CA GLY A 332 12.19 15.59 -3.48
C GLY A 332 12.36 14.10 -3.72
N VAL A 333 13.47 13.78 -4.38
CA VAL A 333 13.89 12.40 -4.71
C VAL A 333 15.38 12.19 -4.42
N SER A 334 16.01 13.09 -3.66
CA SER A 334 17.48 13.09 -3.56
C SER A 334 18.01 11.82 -2.89
N GLY A 335 19.16 11.30 -3.33
CA GLY A 335 19.76 10.07 -2.79
C GLY A 335 19.05 8.77 -3.22
N THR A 336 17.86 8.88 -3.82
CA THR A 336 17.18 7.73 -4.43
C THR A 336 17.75 7.43 -5.83
N SER A 337 17.38 6.28 -6.40
CA SER A 337 17.65 6.02 -7.82
C SER A 337 17.08 7.12 -8.72
N SER A 338 15.91 7.68 -8.38
CA SER A 338 15.32 8.73 -9.21
C SER A 338 16.15 10.01 -9.18
N GLY A 339 16.69 10.40 -8.02
CA GLY A 339 17.66 11.49 -7.92
C GLY A 339 18.92 11.23 -8.75
N ALA A 340 19.55 10.06 -8.57
CA ALA A 340 20.80 9.72 -9.26
C ALA A 340 20.68 9.67 -10.79
N TYR A 341 19.51 9.28 -11.31
CA TYR A 341 19.23 9.21 -12.75
C TYR A 341 18.47 10.45 -13.27
N SER A 342 18.37 11.52 -12.49
CA SER A 342 17.69 12.78 -12.86
C SER A 342 16.25 12.58 -13.36
N THR A 343 15.50 11.73 -12.67
CA THR A 343 14.07 11.49 -12.92
C THR A 343 13.25 11.95 -11.72
N ASN A 344 11.96 12.25 -11.95
CA ASN A 344 11.07 12.71 -10.89
C ASN A 344 10.17 11.60 -10.32
N GLY A 345 10.53 10.34 -10.57
CA GLY A 345 9.76 9.18 -10.14
C GLY A 345 9.77 9.02 -8.62
N GLY A 346 8.63 8.66 -8.04
CA GLY A 346 8.55 8.25 -6.64
C GLY A 346 8.89 9.35 -5.63
N ALA A 347 8.56 10.61 -5.90
CA ALA A 347 8.68 11.68 -4.92
C ALA A 347 7.94 11.34 -3.62
N HIS A 348 8.63 11.45 -2.50
CA HIS A 348 8.10 11.15 -1.17
C HIS A 348 8.93 11.84 -0.08
N LEU A 349 8.35 11.96 1.11
CA LEU A 349 9.15 12.23 2.30
C LEU A 349 9.52 10.92 2.96
N HIS A 350 10.81 10.69 3.14
CA HIS A 350 11.30 9.76 4.14
C HIS A 350 11.56 10.52 5.43
N PHE A 351 10.93 10.17 6.55
CA PHE A 351 11.26 10.80 7.83
C PHE A 351 11.41 9.81 8.97
N GLU A 352 12.39 10.06 9.82
CA GLU A 352 12.77 9.19 10.92
C GLU A 352 12.54 9.90 12.25
N ILE A 353 12.26 9.14 13.29
CA ILE A 353 12.31 9.58 14.69
C ILE A 353 13.34 8.70 15.38
N TRP A 354 14.28 9.29 16.07
CA TRP A 354 15.34 8.62 16.81
C TRP A 354 15.22 8.92 18.29
N MET A 355 15.54 7.93 19.11
CA MET A 355 15.66 8.04 20.56
C MET A 355 16.95 7.35 20.99
N ASP A 356 17.86 8.12 21.59
CA ASP A 356 19.13 7.63 22.14
C ASP A 356 19.92 6.75 21.15
N GLY A 357 20.00 7.21 19.90
CA GLY A 357 20.74 6.52 18.84
C GLY A 357 20.03 5.31 18.22
N ARG A 358 18.73 5.14 18.47
CA ARG A 358 17.90 4.09 17.83
C ARG A 358 16.72 4.72 17.08
N TYR A 359 16.49 4.31 15.84
CA TYR A 359 15.27 4.73 15.13
C TYR A 359 14.02 4.09 15.78
N LEU A 360 12.91 4.82 15.78
CA LEU A 360 11.68 4.45 16.47
C LEU A 360 10.99 3.28 15.76
N GLY A 361 11.19 2.08 16.30
CA GLY A 361 10.82 0.81 15.67
C GLY A 361 11.97 -0.20 15.62
N GLN A 362 13.20 0.23 15.90
CA GLN A 362 14.36 -0.65 15.92
C GLN A 362 14.22 -1.77 16.96
N GLY A 363 14.19 -3.01 16.47
CA GLY A 363 14.02 -4.22 17.30
C GLY A 363 12.56 -4.60 17.57
N LEU A 364 11.60 -3.85 17.04
CA LEU A 364 10.19 -4.26 16.98
C LEU A 364 9.94 -5.05 15.69
N ASN A 365 8.93 -5.92 15.70
CA ASN A 365 8.40 -6.44 14.45
C ASN A 365 7.59 -5.33 13.74
N LEU A 366 7.37 -5.49 12.43
CA LEU A 366 6.79 -4.43 11.61
C LEU A 366 5.39 -4.02 12.05
N GLU A 367 4.59 -4.97 12.51
CA GLU A 367 3.29 -4.68 13.09
C GLU A 367 3.44 -3.83 14.36
N ASP A 368 4.21 -4.27 15.36
CA ASP A 368 4.45 -3.50 16.59
C ASP A 368 5.00 -2.09 16.32
N THR A 369 5.80 -1.91 15.26
CA THR A 369 6.18 -0.57 14.78
C THR A 369 4.97 0.22 14.29
N MET A 370 4.18 -0.31 13.36
CA MET A 370 2.98 0.35 12.84
C MET A 370 2.02 0.77 13.97
N ARG A 371 1.92 -0.09 14.99
CA ARG A 371 1.14 0.15 16.20
C ARG A 371 1.62 1.34 17.01
N LEU A 372 2.91 1.34 17.32
CA LEU A 372 3.56 2.43 18.04
C LEU A 372 3.38 3.76 17.30
N TRP A 373 3.55 3.75 15.98
CA TRP A 373 3.39 4.93 15.14
C TRP A 373 1.93 5.41 15.06
N ARG A 374 0.96 4.49 14.97
CA ARG A 374 -0.47 4.82 15.04
C ARG A 374 -0.83 5.48 16.37
N TRP A 375 -0.38 4.92 17.47
CA TRP A 375 -0.54 5.55 18.78
C TRP A 375 0.16 6.91 18.85
N LEU A 376 1.33 7.05 18.21
CA LEU A 376 2.12 8.28 18.22
C LEU A 376 1.38 9.47 17.58
N PHE A 377 0.67 9.22 16.49
CA PHE A 377 0.00 10.25 15.70
C PHE A 377 -1.54 10.18 15.80
N ASP A 378 -2.09 9.48 16.78
CA ASP A 378 -3.54 9.46 17.02
C ASP A 378 -4.00 10.83 17.52
N ALA A 379 -4.87 11.47 16.74
CA ALA A 379 -5.45 12.78 17.05
C ALA A 379 -6.29 12.79 18.34
N ASN A 380 -6.68 11.63 18.87
CA ASN A 380 -7.45 11.50 20.12
C ASN A 380 -6.58 11.38 21.38
N ARG A 381 -5.26 11.62 21.31
CA ARG A 381 -4.35 11.52 22.46
C ARG A 381 -4.75 12.36 23.68
N GLU A 382 -5.46 13.47 23.49
CA GLU A 382 -5.96 14.29 24.60
C GLU A 382 -7.06 13.61 25.44
N ASN A 383 -7.67 12.52 24.96
CA ASN A 383 -8.75 11.79 25.66
C ASN A 383 -8.29 10.56 26.45
N ILE A 384 -6.98 10.31 26.59
CA ILE A 384 -6.42 9.16 27.34
C ILE A 384 -5.63 9.61 28.58
N GLN A 385 -5.95 10.76 29.16
CA GLN A 385 -5.54 11.10 30.53
C GLN A 385 -6.72 10.87 31.50
N THR A 386 -6.54 9.86 32.37
CA THR A 386 -7.14 9.63 33.70
C THR A 386 -8.53 10.23 34.03
N PRO A 387 -9.51 9.43 34.52
CA PRO A 387 -10.80 9.95 34.93
C PRO A 387 -10.65 10.80 36.20
N ALA A 388 -10.89 12.11 36.07
CA ALA A 388 -11.18 13.00 37.19
C ALA A 388 -12.71 13.06 37.41
N PRO A 389 -13.18 13.28 38.65
CA PRO A 389 -14.46 12.77 39.13
C PRO A 389 -15.67 13.48 38.53
N ALA A 390 -16.76 12.73 38.49
CA ALA A 390 -18.05 13.10 37.92
C ALA A 390 -18.56 14.46 38.43
N GLU A 391 -18.76 15.42 37.52
CA GLU A 391 -19.65 16.55 37.75
C GLU A 391 -20.66 16.69 36.61
N THR A 392 -21.91 16.43 37.00
CA THR A 392 -23.18 17.02 36.57
C THR A 392 -23.34 17.53 35.14
N VAL A 393 -24.12 16.75 34.40
CA VAL A 393 -24.80 17.07 33.15
C VAL A 393 -25.57 18.38 33.24
N VAL A 394 -25.23 19.32 32.34
CA VAL A 394 -26.16 20.36 31.87
C VAL A 394 -26.19 20.29 30.35
N SER A 395 -27.40 20.05 29.83
CA SER A 395 -27.73 19.83 28.42
C SER A 395 -27.83 21.12 27.60
N SER A 396 -27.42 21.05 26.33
CA SER A 396 -27.99 21.70 25.09
C SER A 396 -26.94 22.41 24.21
N PRO A 397 -27.17 22.60 22.89
CA PRO A 397 -27.85 21.74 21.92
C PRO A 397 -26.96 21.41 20.69
N THR A 398 -27.44 20.44 19.92
CA THR A 398 -26.94 19.92 18.64
C THR A 398 -26.63 20.99 17.58
N GLY A 399 -25.41 20.95 17.02
CA GLY A 399 -25.04 21.57 15.75
C GLY A 399 -24.72 20.50 14.71
N ASN A 400 -25.44 20.53 13.58
CA ASN A 400 -25.31 19.63 12.45
C ASN A 400 -23.90 19.63 11.84
N SER A 401 -23.32 18.44 11.65
CA SER A 401 -22.18 18.22 10.75
C SER A 401 -22.70 17.95 9.34
N GLN A 402 -22.47 18.87 8.41
CA GLN A 402 -22.71 18.63 6.98
C GLN A 402 -21.56 17.81 6.39
N THR A 403 -21.89 16.64 5.85
CA THR A 403 -21.03 15.86 4.94
C THR A 403 -20.98 16.56 3.57
N ALA A 404 -19.78 16.76 3.01
CA ALA A 404 -19.59 17.31 1.67
C ALA A 404 -20.32 16.44 0.61
N GLN A 405 -21.16 17.05 -0.22
CA GLN A 405 -21.86 16.40 -1.33
C GLN A 405 -20.92 16.25 -2.55
N ILE A 406 -20.81 15.03 -3.09
CA ILE A 406 -20.26 14.76 -4.43
C ILE A 406 -21.36 15.10 -5.45
N ASP A 407 -21.06 15.98 -6.41
CA ASP A 407 -21.95 16.30 -7.54
C ASP A 407 -21.81 15.17 -8.59
N GLU A 408 -22.77 14.23 -8.59
CA GLU A 408 -22.73 12.99 -9.38
C GLU A 408 -23.40 13.18 -10.75
N PRO A 409 -22.76 12.83 -11.88
CA PRO A 409 -23.38 12.89 -13.20
C PRO A 409 -24.66 12.05 -13.29
N GLU A 410 -25.71 12.55 -13.96
CA GLU A 410 -26.96 11.80 -14.18
C GLU A 410 -26.76 10.46 -14.93
N SER A 411 -25.64 10.31 -15.65
CA SER A 411 -25.29 9.09 -16.38
C SER A 411 -24.85 7.93 -15.48
N CYS A 412 -24.47 8.20 -14.23
CA CYS A 412 -23.90 7.22 -13.30
C CYS A 412 -24.87 6.08 -12.99
N LEU A 413 -24.48 4.87 -13.40
CA LEU A 413 -25.27 3.67 -13.16
C LEU A 413 -24.32 2.48 -12.95
N ARG A 414 -24.18 2.03 -11.71
CA ARG A 414 -23.30 0.90 -11.36
C ARG A 414 -23.55 -0.29 -12.29
N PRO A 415 -22.54 -0.73 -13.07
CA PRO A 415 -22.72 -1.86 -13.98
C PRO A 415 -23.03 -3.16 -13.19
N PRO A 416 -23.84 -4.06 -13.76
CA PRO A 416 -24.21 -5.30 -13.09
C PRO A 416 -23.03 -6.29 -13.04
N ASP A 417 -23.00 -7.15 -12.03
CA ASP A 417 -21.96 -8.17 -11.85
C ASP A 417 -22.28 -9.43 -12.67
N LEU A 418 -22.22 -9.31 -14.00
CA LEU A 418 -22.49 -10.38 -14.97
C LEU A 418 -21.21 -10.83 -15.68
N TYR A 419 -20.75 -12.05 -15.37
CA TYR A 419 -19.44 -12.54 -15.83
C TYR A 419 -19.54 -13.70 -16.85
N GLU A 420 -20.74 -14.03 -17.32
CA GLU A 420 -20.92 -15.03 -18.38
C GLU A 420 -20.20 -14.59 -19.67
N ARG A 421 -19.53 -15.54 -20.33
CA ARG A 421 -18.75 -15.26 -21.54
C ARG A 421 -19.64 -15.21 -22.76
N VAL A 422 -19.53 -14.12 -23.51
CA VAL A 422 -20.30 -13.88 -24.72
C VAL A 422 -19.37 -13.54 -25.86
N THR A 423 -19.54 -14.20 -27.00
CA THR A 423 -18.91 -13.78 -28.25
C THR A 423 -19.79 -12.73 -28.91
N PHE A 424 -19.30 -11.51 -28.99
CA PHE A 424 -19.99 -10.39 -29.62
C PHE A 424 -19.21 -9.91 -30.83
N ARG A 425 -19.80 -10.03 -32.02
CA ARG A 425 -19.20 -9.62 -33.30
C ARG A 425 -17.81 -10.22 -33.59
N GLY A 426 -17.55 -11.42 -33.06
CA GLY A 426 -16.28 -12.14 -33.25
C GLY A 426 -15.30 -12.02 -32.07
N GLU A 427 -15.55 -11.09 -31.15
CA GLU A 427 -14.70 -10.83 -29.99
C GLU A 427 -15.29 -11.44 -28.72
N LEU A 428 -14.45 -11.97 -27.84
CA LEU A 428 -14.87 -12.56 -26.57
C LEU A 428 -14.96 -11.47 -25.50
N LEU A 429 -16.08 -11.40 -24.78
CA LEU A 429 -16.33 -10.46 -23.69
C LEU A 429 -17.00 -11.18 -22.53
N ASN A 430 -17.11 -10.53 -21.38
CA ASN A 430 -18.13 -10.90 -20.39
C ASN A 430 -19.39 -10.03 -20.57
N GLU A 431 -20.52 -10.50 -20.05
CA GLU A 431 -21.80 -9.78 -20.17
C GLU A 431 -21.79 -8.39 -19.53
N ARG A 432 -21.03 -8.18 -18.45
CA ARG A 432 -20.81 -6.86 -17.83
C ARG A 432 -20.20 -5.88 -18.83
N THR A 433 -19.11 -6.26 -19.49
CA THR A 433 -18.45 -5.43 -20.51
C THR A 433 -19.39 -5.12 -21.66
N LEU A 434 -20.15 -6.10 -22.14
CA LEU A 434 -21.12 -5.90 -23.21
C LEU A 434 -22.29 -4.99 -22.78
N TRP A 435 -22.73 -5.09 -21.53
CA TRP A 435 -23.75 -4.22 -20.95
C TRP A 435 -23.25 -2.76 -20.92
N MET A 436 -22.02 -2.54 -20.45
CA MET A 436 -21.41 -1.20 -20.41
C MET A 436 -21.23 -0.62 -21.82
N LEU A 437 -20.84 -1.44 -22.81
CA LEU A 437 -20.73 -1.00 -24.20
C LEU A 437 -22.09 -0.60 -24.80
N ARG A 438 -23.16 -1.33 -24.49
CA ARG A 438 -24.53 -0.96 -24.89
C ARG A 438 -24.95 0.35 -24.23
N ARG A 439 -24.61 0.54 -22.96
CA ARG A 439 -24.85 1.80 -22.25
C ARG A 439 -24.11 2.97 -22.91
N ALA A 440 -22.84 2.81 -23.26
CA ALA A 440 -22.08 3.82 -24.00
C ALA A 440 -22.73 4.14 -25.35
N ALA A 441 -23.27 3.13 -26.04
CA ALA A 441 -23.98 3.32 -27.32
C ALA A 441 -25.32 4.04 -27.18
N GLU A 442 -25.99 3.99 -26.02
CA GLU A 442 -27.18 4.80 -25.72
C GLU A 442 -26.82 6.27 -25.47
N LEU A 443 -25.67 6.52 -24.84
CA LEU A 443 -25.19 7.86 -24.49
C LEU A 443 -24.55 8.59 -25.69
N TYR A 444 -23.99 7.84 -26.65
CA TYR A 444 -23.24 8.40 -27.77
C TYR A 444 -24.12 8.74 -28.98
N THR A 445 -24.13 10.01 -29.39
CA THR A 445 -24.89 10.50 -30.57
C THR A 445 -24.02 10.80 -31.80
N GLY A 446 -22.71 10.56 -31.72
CA GLY A 446 -21.76 10.89 -32.78
C GLY A 446 -21.69 9.87 -33.91
N ARG A 447 -20.72 10.05 -34.81
CA ARG A 447 -20.56 9.27 -36.05
C ARG A 447 -19.84 7.93 -35.87
N GLY A 448 -19.24 7.67 -34.71
CA GLY A 448 -18.59 6.41 -34.35
C GLY A 448 -19.56 5.29 -33.98
N ASP A 449 -19.03 4.17 -33.48
CA ASP A 449 -19.82 3.05 -32.95
C ASP A 449 -19.11 2.44 -31.73
N PRO A 450 -19.56 2.73 -30.50
CA PRO A 450 -19.01 2.12 -29.28
C PRO A 450 -19.07 0.58 -29.31
N LEU A 451 -19.97 -0.01 -30.09
CA LEU A 451 -20.11 -1.46 -30.24
C LEU A 451 -19.17 -2.06 -31.31
N ARG A 452 -18.29 -1.26 -31.91
CA ARG A 452 -17.32 -1.72 -32.92
C ARG A 452 -15.98 -2.06 -32.27
N VAL A 453 -16.01 -3.12 -31.46
CA VAL A 453 -14.84 -3.71 -30.82
C VAL A 453 -13.93 -4.32 -31.90
N THR A 454 -12.65 -3.97 -31.89
CA THR A 454 -11.59 -4.52 -32.76
C THR A 454 -10.71 -5.52 -32.03
N GLN A 455 -10.70 -5.48 -30.69
CA GLN A 455 -10.08 -6.49 -29.85
C GLN A 455 -10.88 -6.63 -28.55
N GLY A 456 -11.31 -7.85 -28.25
CA GLY A 456 -12.05 -8.19 -27.04
C GLY A 456 -11.18 -8.51 -25.83
N SER A 457 -11.83 -8.97 -24.78
CA SER A 457 -11.23 -9.49 -23.55
C SER A 457 -10.77 -10.95 -23.72
N TYR A 458 -10.02 -11.46 -22.74
CA TYR A 458 -9.56 -12.85 -22.67
C TYR A 458 -8.73 -13.33 -23.84
N THR A 459 -7.92 -12.44 -24.41
CA THR A 459 -6.99 -12.77 -25.48
C THR A 459 -5.57 -12.40 -25.08
N THR A 460 -4.65 -13.30 -25.39
CA THR A 460 -3.20 -13.09 -25.28
C THR A 460 -2.52 -13.16 -26.65
N ALA A 461 -3.31 -13.19 -27.73
CA ALA A 461 -2.82 -13.46 -29.08
C ALA A 461 -2.03 -12.30 -29.69
N GLU A 462 -2.24 -11.08 -29.19
CA GLU A 462 -1.60 -9.86 -29.71
C GLU A 462 -0.49 -9.39 -28.76
N ASN A 463 0.77 -9.51 -29.20
CA ASN A 463 1.94 -9.06 -28.43
C ASN A 463 1.93 -7.53 -28.18
N ALA A 464 1.15 -6.79 -28.98
CA ALA A 464 0.91 -5.34 -28.85
C ALA A 464 -0.11 -4.96 -27.77
N SER A 465 -0.73 -5.96 -27.12
CA SER A 465 -1.79 -5.76 -26.12
C SER A 465 -1.26 -5.71 -24.68
N PHE A 466 0.05 -5.90 -24.49
CA PHE A 466 0.76 -5.67 -23.23
C PHE A 466 0.15 -6.33 -21.98
N GLY A 467 -0.60 -7.43 -22.16
CA GLY A 467 -1.25 -8.20 -21.09
C GLY A 467 -2.58 -7.62 -20.57
N THR A 468 -3.03 -6.45 -21.01
CA THR A 468 -4.27 -5.85 -20.50
C THR A 468 -5.51 -6.66 -20.91
N HIS A 469 -5.53 -7.22 -22.12
CA HIS A 469 -6.66 -8.03 -22.61
C HIS A 469 -6.64 -9.49 -22.13
N ALA A 470 -5.69 -9.90 -21.28
CA ALA A 470 -5.61 -11.28 -20.79
C ALA A 470 -6.80 -11.65 -19.87
N GLY A 471 -7.40 -10.65 -19.22
CA GLY A 471 -8.58 -10.78 -18.36
C GLY A 471 -9.86 -10.23 -19.02
N GLY A 472 -10.90 -10.06 -18.21
CA GLY A 472 -12.18 -9.44 -18.56
C GLY A 472 -12.10 -7.93 -18.58
N GLY A 473 -13.18 -7.29 -19.02
CA GLY A 473 -13.34 -5.84 -18.87
C GLY A 473 -12.56 -4.96 -19.85
N VAL A 474 -11.71 -5.50 -20.72
CA VAL A 474 -10.87 -4.68 -21.62
C VAL A 474 -11.30 -4.83 -23.07
N VAL A 475 -11.40 -3.71 -23.78
CA VAL A 475 -11.74 -3.65 -25.20
C VAL A 475 -10.98 -2.54 -25.93
N ASP A 476 -10.64 -2.82 -27.19
CA ASP A 476 -10.23 -1.79 -28.15
C ASP A 476 -11.37 -1.54 -29.12
N ILE A 477 -11.66 -0.27 -29.38
CA ILE A 477 -12.79 0.19 -30.18
C ILE A 477 -12.29 0.96 -31.40
N SER A 478 -12.91 0.67 -32.54
CA SER A 478 -12.59 1.30 -33.81
C SER A 478 -12.96 2.79 -33.83
N ILE A 479 -12.06 3.63 -34.35
CA ILE A 479 -12.35 5.04 -34.66
C ILE A 479 -12.94 5.25 -36.06
N ARG A 480 -13.47 4.20 -36.72
CA ARG A 480 -14.06 4.32 -38.07
C ARG A 480 -15.50 4.80 -37.98
N VAL A 481 -15.90 5.68 -38.90
CA VAL A 481 -17.27 6.18 -38.99
C VAL A 481 -18.25 5.03 -39.28
N LYS A 482 -19.33 4.96 -38.51
CA LYS A 482 -20.35 3.90 -38.55
C LYS A 482 -21.03 3.77 -39.92
N SER A 483 -21.38 4.90 -40.54
CA SER A 483 -22.04 4.95 -41.85
C SER A 483 -21.08 4.78 -43.04
N ASN A 484 -19.79 5.03 -42.86
CA ASN A 484 -18.77 4.87 -43.89
C ASN A 484 -17.42 4.48 -43.28
N PRO A 485 -17.10 3.18 -43.21
CA PRO A 485 -15.86 2.69 -42.63
C PRO A 485 -14.56 3.14 -43.31
N GLN A 486 -14.62 3.76 -44.50
CA GLN A 486 -13.45 4.35 -45.16
C GLN A 486 -13.02 5.67 -44.51
N LEU A 487 -13.91 6.30 -43.73
CA LEU A 487 -13.62 7.49 -42.96
C LEU A 487 -13.30 7.11 -41.50
N ILE A 488 -12.42 7.89 -40.89
CA ILE A 488 -12.16 7.85 -39.45
C ILE A 488 -12.75 9.09 -38.79
N LEU A 489 -13.03 8.99 -37.49
CA LEU A 489 -13.46 10.11 -36.67
C LEU A 489 -12.36 11.18 -36.61
N SER A 490 -12.77 12.45 -36.55
CA SER A 490 -11.86 13.51 -36.09
C SER A 490 -11.47 13.27 -34.63
N GLN A 491 -10.49 14.03 -34.13
CA GLN A 491 -10.10 13.92 -32.74
C GLN A 491 -11.26 14.32 -31.81
N GLU A 492 -11.98 15.39 -32.12
CA GLU A 492 -13.15 15.85 -31.36
C GLU A 492 -14.26 14.79 -31.36
N GLU A 493 -14.54 14.18 -32.51
CA GLU A 493 -15.54 13.10 -32.64
C GLU A 493 -15.14 11.83 -31.86
N ALA A 494 -13.83 11.58 -31.72
CA ALA A 494 -13.30 10.48 -30.91
C ALA A 494 -13.34 10.79 -29.41
N ASP A 495 -13.07 12.04 -29.02
CA ASP A 495 -13.17 12.52 -27.63
C ASP A 495 -14.62 12.42 -27.12
N GLU A 496 -15.61 12.73 -27.97
CA GLU A 496 -17.04 12.49 -27.67
C GLU A 496 -17.33 11.01 -27.39
N LEU A 497 -16.71 10.09 -28.15
CA LEU A 497 -16.89 8.65 -27.96
C LEU A 497 -16.21 8.17 -26.67
N VAL A 498 -15.01 8.68 -26.38
CA VAL A 498 -14.31 8.42 -25.12
C VAL A 498 -15.15 8.89 -23.94
N MET A 499 -15.75 10.08 -24.01
CA MET A 499 -16.62 10.59 -22.94
C MET A 499 -17.86 9.71 -22.73
N ALA A 500 -18.50 9.24 -23.79
CA ALA A 500 -19.65 8.33 -23.67
C ALA A 500 -19.26 6.98 -23.02
N LEU A 501 -18.05 6.48 -23.29
CA LEU A 501 -17.51 5.29 -22.61
C LEU A 501 -17.24 5.57 -21.12
N ARG A 502 -16.67 6.74 -20.78
CA ARG A 502 -16.43 7.15 -19.39
C ARG A 502 -17.71 7.30 -18.59
N GLN A 503 -18.75 7.86 -19.22
CA GLN A 503 -20.10 7.96 -18.63
C GLN A 503 -20.79 6.59 -18.50
N ALA A 504 -20.35 5.58 -19.24
CA ALA A 504 -20.73 4.18 -19.08
C ALA A 504 -19.74 3.39 -18.21
N ASP A 505 -19.02 4.10 -17.34
CA ASP A 505 -18.13 3.57 -16.31
C ASP A 505 -16.86 2.84 -16.82
N PHE A 506 -16.39 3.15 -18.02
CA PHE A 506 -15.05 2.76 -18.48
C PHE A 506 -13.97 3.79 -18.08
N ALA A 507 -12.77 3.32 -17.76
CA ALA A 507 -11.55 4.09 -17.93
C ALA A 507 -11.16 4.00 -19.41
N ALA A 508 -11.30 5.09 -20.18
CA ALA A 508 -11.18 5.05 -21.64
C ALA A 508 -10.30 6.17 -22.21
N TRP A 509 -9.49 5.87 -23.24
CA TRP A 509 -8.60 6.82 -23.90
C TRP A 509 -8.47 6.52 -25.40
N LEU A 510 -8.41 7.58 -26.23
CA LEU A 510 -7.88 7.49 -27.60
C LEU A 510 -6.37 7.25 -27.58
N ARG A 511 -5.93 6.17 -28.22
CA ARG A 511 -4.53 5.84 -28.50
C ARG A 511 -4.15 6.27 -29.90
N LEU A 512 -3.14 7.12 -30.02
CA LEU A 512 -2.49 7.49 -31.28
C LEU A 512 -1.24 6.62 -31.51
N PRO A 513 -0.72 6.55 -32.75
CA PRO A 513 0.42 5.71 -33.06
C PRO A 513 1.67 5.97 -32.23
N ASN A 514 1.88 7.19 -31.75
CA ASN A 514 3.08 7.57 -30.99
C ASN A 514 2.87 7.51 -29.46
N ASP A 515 1.67 7.14 -29.00
CA ASP A 515 1.38 7.07 -27.56
C ASP A 515 1.99 5.83 -26.89
N LEU A 516 2.35 4.82 -27.69
CA LEU A 516 2.88 3.54 -27.24
C LEU A 516 4.13 3.16 -28.02
N THR A 517 5.08 2.51 -27.33
CA THR A 517 6.27 1.90 -27.93
C THR A 517 6.24 0.39 -27.71
N PRO A 518 6.15 -0.47 -28.76
CA PRO A 518 6.07 -0.10 -30.17
C PRO A 518 4.74 0.56 -30.55
N SER A 519 4.76 1.29 -31.66
CA SER A 519 3.60 2.00 -32.21
C SER A 519 2.43 1.06 -32.51
N VAL A 520 1.21 1.51 -32.17
CA VAL A 520 -0.04 0.78 -32.41
C VAL A 520 -0.97 1.57 -33.35
N PRO A 521 -1.87 0.94 -34.10
CA PRO A 521 -2.87 1.66 -34.88
C PRO A 521 -3.76 2.54 -33.99
N THR A 522 -4.30 3.63 -34.54
CA THR A 522 -5.21 4.49 -33.78
C THR A 522 -6.49 3.73 -33.39
N HIS A 523 -6.79 3.69 -32.10
CA HIS A 523 -7.99 3.05 -31.53
C HIS A 523 -8.37 3.70 -30.20
N ILE A 524 -9.56 3.40 -29.69
CA ILE A 524 -9.95 3.78 -28.33
C ILE A 524 -9.78 2.56 -27.43
N HIS A 525 -8.94 2.69 -26.42
CA HIS A 525 -8.73 1.66 -25.40
C HIS A 525 -9.67 1.93 -24.22
N ALA A 526 -10.42 0.92 -23.76
CA ALA A 526 -11.34 1.07 -22.65
C ALA A 526 -11.28 -0.12 -21.67
N VAL A 527 -11.26 0.20 -20.37
CA VAL A 527 -11.16 -0.76 -19.26
C VAL A 527 -12.36 -0.59 -18.32
N ALA A 528 -13.12 -1.65 -18.12
CA ALA A 528 -14.36 -1.66 -17.35
C ALA A 528 -14.07 -1.51 -15.85
N ILE A 529 -14.43 -0.37 -15.27
CA ILE A 529 -14.20 -0.10 -13.85
C ILE A 529 -15.05 -1.09 -13.02
N GLY A 530 -14.45 -1.66 -11.98
CA GLY A 530 -15.10 -2.62 -11.09
C GLY A 530 -15.27 -4.04 -11.65
N ASP A 531 -14.79 -4.33 -12.86
CA ASP A 531 -14.83 -5.71 -13.39
C ASP A 531 -13.88 -6.62 -12.60
N ALA A 532 -14.43 -7.68 -12.01
CA ALA A 532 -13.67 -8.60 -11.14
C ALA A 532 -12.71 -9.54 -11.90
N GLU A 533 -12.84 -9.64 -13.23
CA GLU A 533 -12.04 -10.53 -14.07
C GLU A 533 -10.88 -9.80 -14.77
N LEU A 534 -10.67 -8.50 -14.51
CA LEU A 534 -9.55 -7.70 -15.04
C LEU A 534 -8.20 -8.40 -14.83
N SER A 535 -7.30 -8.29 -15.81
CA SER A 535 -5.89 -8.61 -15.58
C SER A 535 -5.25 -7.60 -14.62
N SER A 536 -4.11 -7.97 -14.03
CA SER A 536 -3.33 -7.05 -13.18
C SER A 536 -2.93 -5.79 -13.92
N GLU A 537 -2.60 -5.92 -15.20
CA GLU A 537 -2.18 -4.88 -16.11
C GLU A 537 -3.34 -3.93 -16.38
N ALA A 538 -4.53 -4.47 -16.65
CA ALA A 538 -5.74 -3.68 -16.86
C ALA A 538 -6.17 -2.93 -15.59
N ARG A 539 -6.14 -3.59 -14.42
CA ARG A 539 -6.47 -2.95 -13.14
C ARG A 539 -5.53 -1.77 -12.85
N ARG A 540 -4.23 -1.93 -13.12
CA ARG A 540 -3.24 -0.87 -12.95
C ARG A 540 -3.55 0.39 -13.77
N GLN A 541 -4.19 0.25 -14.93
CA GLN A 541 -4.62 1.40 -15.72
C GLN A 541 -5.80 2.16 -15.12
N ILE A 542 -6.54 1.58 -14.17
CA ILE A 542 -7.65 2.24 -13.50
C ILE A 542 -7.16 2.99 -12.26
N ASP A 543 -6.55 2.27 -11.32
CA ASP A 543 -6.22 2.77 -9.97
C ASP A 543 -4.77 2.52 -9.56
N GLY A 544 -3.92 2.16 -10.51
CA GLY A 544 -2.48 2.09 -10.31
C GLY A 544 -1.78 3.45 -10.44
N PRO A 545 -0.44 3.48 -10.33
CA PRO A 545 0.36 4.72 -10.43
C PRO A 545 0.23 5.47 -11.76
N GLU A 546 -0.23 4.80 -12.80
CA GLU A 546 -0.49 5.34 -14.15
C GLU A 546 -1.99 5.52 -14.42
N GLY A 547 -2.81 5.38 -13.38
CA GLY A 547 -4.23 5.08 -13.50
C GLY A 547 -5.11 6.26 -13.88
N TYR A 548 -6.24 5.92 -14.50
CA TYR A 548 -7.35 6.80 -14.85
C TYR A 548 -7.72 7.76 -13.72
N PHE A 549 -7.93 7.26 -12.50
CA PHE A 549 -8.37 8.08 -11.37
C PHE A 549 -7.35 9.14 -10.93
N LEU A 550 -6.09 9.02 -11.35
CA LEU A 550 -5.03 10.01 -11.12
C LEU A 550 -4.92 11.04 -12.27
N GLY A 551 -5.81 10.99 -13.26
CA GLY A 551 -5.77 11.85 -14.45
C GLY A 551 -4.65 11.48 -15.43
N LEU A 552 -4.26 10.20 -15.45
CA LEU A 552 -3.21 9.66 -16.31
C LEU A 552 -3.79 8.76 -17.39
N ASP A 553 -2.98 8.47 -18.40
CA ASP A 553 -3.41 7.77 -19.61
C ASP A 553 -3.35 6.23 -19.51
N GLY A 554 -3.02 5.64 -18.37
CA GLY A 554 -2.93 4.18 -18.22
C GLY A 554 -1.70 3.55 -18.90
N VAL A 555 -0.81 4.32 -19.51
CA VAL A 555 0.38 3.78 -20.19
C VAL A 555 1.53 3.66 -19.20
N ILE A 556 2.15 2.49 -19.11
CA ILE A 556 3.27 2.28 -18.19
C ILE A 556 4.61 2.74 -18.79
N PRO A 557 5.63 3.06 -17.96
CA PRO A 557 6.94 3.52 -18.45
C PRO A 557 7.63 2.61 -19.47
N ALA A 558 7.41 1.30 -19.37
CA ALA A 558 7.96 0.34 -20.32
C ALA A 558 7.48 0.55 -21.77
N TYR A 559 6.35 1.26 -21.96
CA TYR A 559 5.74 1.50 -23.27
C TYR A 559 5.64 2.98 -23.63
N GLY A 560 6.37 3.84 -22.92
CA GLY A 560 6.49 5.27 -23.26
C GLY A 560 5.68 6.23 -22.37
N GLY A 561 4.90 5.75 -21.39
CA GLY A 561 4.12 6.59 -20.47
C GLY A 561 4.71 6.71 -19.05
N PRO A 562 3.90 7.04 -18.02
CA PRO A 562 2.55 7.57 -18.12
C PRO A 562 2.56 9.00 -18.65
N HIS A 563 1.53 9.33 -19.43
CA HIS A 563 1.25 10.70 -19.82
C HIS A 563 0.01 11.22 -19.08
N ARG A 564 -0.16 12.54 -19.09
CA ARG A 564 -1.44 13.13 -18.69
C ARG A 564 -2.54 12.67 -19.65
N ASP A 565 -3.69 12.40 -19.06
CA ASP A 565 -4.90 12.13 -19.82
C ASP A 565 -5.30 13.37 -20.65
N ARG A 566 -5.36 13.20 -21.98
CA ARG A 566 -5.74 14.27 -22.91
C ARG A 566 -7.24 14.53 -22.97
N HIS A 567 -8.05 13.61 -22.46
CA HIS A 567 -9.52 13.68 -22.50
C HIS A 567 -10.11 14.39 -21.29
N GLY A 568 -9.25 14.99 -20.45
CA GLY A 568 -9.66 15.70 -19.26
C GLY A 568 -9.84 14.78 -18.05
N ARG A 569 -10.74 15.17 -17.15
CA ARG A 569 -10.86 14.54 -15.83
C ARG A 569 -11.56 13.18 -15.89
N PRO A 570 -11.33 12.31 -14.88
CA PRO A 570 -12.14 11.12 -14.71
C PRO A 570 -13.61 11.47 -14.49
N VAL A 571 -14.50 10.71 -15.10
CA VAL A 571 -15.92 10.65 -14.71
C VAL A 571 -16.00 9.79 -13.45
N ILE A 572 -16.53 10.38 -12.38
CA ILE A 572 -16.61 9.78 -11.05
C ILE A 572 -18.06 9.56 -10.69
N CYS A 573 -18.41 8.31 -10.38
CA CYS A 573 -19.72 7.94 -9.86
C CYS A 573 -19.62 7.53 -8.39
N ARG A 574 -20.68 7.72 -7.61
CA ARG A 574 -20.67 7.44 -6.17
C ARG A 574 -20.30 5.99 -5.86
N TRP A 575 -20.81 5.06 -6.67
CA TRP A 575 -20.52 3.65 -6.51
C TRP A 575 -19.03 3.32 -6.68
N MET A 576 -18.28 4.10 -7.48
CA MET A 576 -16.83 3.91 -7.63
C MET A 576 -16.11 4.29 -6.34
N VAL A 577 -16.52 5.38 -5.71
CA VAL A 577 -15.98 5.81 -4.40
C VAL A 577 -16.28 4.75 -3.33
N GLU A 578 -17.52 4.24 -3.30
CA GLU A 578 -17.92 3.15 -2.40
C GLU A 578 -17.15 1.85 -2.66
N ALA A 579 -16.77 1.59 -3.91
CA ALA A 579 -15.94 0.46 -4.31
C ALA A 579 -14.43 0.67 -4.00
N GLY A 580 -14.06 1.82 -3.42
CA GLY A 580 -12.70 2.12 -2.98
C GLY A 580 -11.80 2.73 -4.05
N TYR A 581 -12.37 3.25 -5.15
CA TYR A 581 -11.62 4.03 -6.12
C TYR A 581 -11.43 5.45 -5.59
N GLU A 582 -10.17 5.91 -5.57
CA GLU A 582 -9.79 7.23 -5.05
C GLU A 582 -10.20 8.33 -6.03
N THR A 583 -10.93 9.34 -5.57
CA THR A 583 -11.50 10.38 -6.43
C THR A 583 -11.29 11.73 -5.78
N ASP A 584 -10.08 12.27 -5.90
CA ASP A 584 -9.71 13.54 -5.30
C ASP A 584 -10.35 14.70 -6.09
N ILE A 585 -11.52 15.18 -5.65
CA ILE A 585 -12.34 16.19 -6.35
C ILE A 585 -11.68 17.59 -6.31
N GLU A 586 -10.74 17.84 -5.39
CA GLU A 586 -10.11 19.16 -5.19
C GLU A 586 -8.82 19.38 -5.99
N THR A 587 -8.01 18.35 -6.24
CA THR A 587 -6.77 18.50 -7.04
C THR A 587 -7.04 18.74 -8.52
N ILE A 588 -8.21 18.38 -9.02
CA ILE A 588 -8.49 18.47 -10.45
C ILE A 588 -8.82 19.91 -10.90
N GLN A 589 -9.13 20.84 -9.97
CA GLN A 589 -9.65 22.20 -10.26
C GLN A 589 -8.65 23.28 -10.74
N ARG A 590 -7.35 23.02 -10.88
CA ARG A 590 -6.41 24.07 -11.35
C ARG A 590 -6.01 23.93 -12.82
N PRO A 591 -6.44 24.85 -13.71
CA PRO A 591 -5.82 25.01 -15.01
C PRO A 591 -4.47 25.74 -14.83
N ASP A 592 -3.50 25.40 -15.68
CA ASP A 592 -2.21 26.09 -15.89
C ASP A 592 -1.12 25.94 -14.82
N VAL A 593 -0.20 24.99 -15.04
CA VAL A 593 1.25 25.24 -14.95
C VAL A 593 1.94 24.43 -16.06
N GLY A 594 2.51 25.15 -17.04
CA GLY A 594 3.09 24.60 -18.27
C GLY A 594 4.34 23.75 -18.05
N ILE A 595 4.43 22.66 -18.82
CA ILE A 595 5.63 21.85 -18.98
C ILE A 595 6.28 22.28 -20.29
N PHE A 596 7.47 22.88 -20.20
CA PHE A 596 8.30 23.20 -21.36
C PHE A 596 8.73 21.91 -22.05
N ALA A 597 8.46 21.84 -23.36
CA ALA A 597 9.04 20.85 -24.26
C ALA A 597 10.54 21.12 -24.41
N THR A 598 11.36 20.08 -24.36
CA THR A 598 12.71 20.12 -24.93
C THR A 598 12.81 19.07 -26.03
N ASP A 599 12.89 19.58 -27.26
CA ASP A 599 13.40 18.88 -28.43
C ASP A 599 14.83 18.36 -28.16
N GLU A 600 15.06 17.09 -28.44
CA GLU A 600 16.01 16.61 -29.45
C GLU A 600 16.23 15.11 -29.24
N GLY A 601 15.75 14.32 -30.21
CA GLY A 601 15.96 12.88 -30.24
C GLY A 601 17.42 12.52 -30.48
N LYS A 602 18.04 11.84 -29.51
CA LYS A 602 19.13 10.88 -29.75
C LYS A 602 18.94 9.67 -28.85
N ALA A 603 18.61 8.55 -29.47
CA ALA A 603 18.57 7.24 -28.84
C ALA A 603 19.96 6.86 -28.31
N LEU A 604 20.10 6.74 -26.98
CA LEU A 604 21.24 6.07 -26.36
C LEU A 604 20.94 4.57 -26.34
N GLN A 605 21.57 3.83 -27.25
CA GLN A 605 21.66 2.38 -27.17
C GLN A 605 22.37 1.99 -25.86
N ARG A 606 21.67 1.23 -25.00
CA ARG A 606 22.30 0.52 -23.88
C ARG A 606 23.23 -0.56 -24.45
N PRO A 607 24.53 -0.62 -24.10
CA PRO A 607 25.33 -1.78 -24.41
C PRO A 607 24.89 -2.94 -23.50
N PHE A 608 24.73 -4.11 -24.12
CA PHE A 608 24.57 -5.40 -23.45
C PHE A 608 25.63 -5.57 -22.36
N LEU A 609 25.20 -5.96 -21.15
CA LEU A 609 26.10 -6.52 -20.13
C LEU A 609 26.79 -7.76 -20.74
N PRO A 610 28.13 -7.85 -20.77
CA PRO A 610 28.79 -9.09 -21.15
C PRO A 610 28.62 -10.13 -20.04
N ALA A 611 28.44 -11.37 -20.45
CA ALA A 611 28.36 -12.53 -19.58
C ALA A 611 29.59 -12.61 -18.67
N ILE A 612 29.35 -12.90 -17.39
CA ILE A 612 30.38 -13.17 -16.38
C ILE A 612 31.19 -14.40 -16.84
N PRO A 613 32.52 -14.34 -16.98
CA PRO A 613 33.32 -15.53 -17.22
C PRO A 613 33.37 -16.36 -15.94
N SER A 614 33.00 -17.63 -16.06
CA SER A 614 33.35 -18.67 -15.08
C SER A 614 34.86 -18.68 -14.85
N LEU A 615 35.31 -18.47 -13.62
CA LEU A 615 36.70 -18.69 -13.23
C LEU A 615 36.92 -20.14 -12.77
N PRO A 616 38.12 -20.71 -13.03
CA PRO A 616 38.45 -22.09 -12.76
C PRO A 616 38.71 -22.30 -11.27
N GLY A 617 38.41 -23.51 -10.79
CA GLY A 617 38.74 -23.90 -9.43
C GLY A 617 40.24 -23.98 -9.18
N GLU A 618 40.63 -23.81 -7.92
CA GLU A 618 41.73 -24.54 -7.31
C GLU A 618 41.57 -24.56 -5.78
N GLN A 619 41.58 -25.80 -5.27
CA GLN A 619 41.85 -26.34 -3.92
C GLN A 619 40.95 -25.98 -2.73
#